data_AF-M5GAE3-F1
#
_entry.id   AF-M5GAE3-F1
#
_cell.length_a   1.000
_cell.length_b   1.000
_cell.length_c   1.000
_cell.angle_alpha   90.00
_cell.angle_beta   90.00
_cell.angle_gamma   90.00
#
_symmetry.space_group_name_H-M   'P 1'
#
loop_
_entity.id
_entity.type
_entity.pdbx_description
1 polymer ?
#
loop_
_entity_poly.entity_id
_entity_poly.type
_entity_poly.pdbx_seq_one_letter_code
_entity_poly.pdbx_strand_id
1 'polypeptide(L)'
;MGRTYSEWWMHGHQDLPPNFGDYLELHVGNKFMVQMACDKGATDYYASSDGGDIRDGNWPCPNASSDEWHTRDINDTKGCGFGIAYKSDVSTVGPEDITIFSVNYTCPWYRYQWFDVPADLPPCDDCICTFNWIHSPDDGSMQMYQNGYKCKVINSMPGKQLQIPQLARRCGDDPDFNKPPDPTNCTGGLKGGAKQGLYWLQQDGNNMFEGYYAPPYYNALYDFSNGAQTDIFISNGVPTGNSVSSTLSADSSVTTSTSTP
;
A
#
# COMPACT_ATOMS: atom_id res chain seq x y z
N MET A 1 15.85 -4.27 16.69
CA MET A 1 16.13 -2.92 16.17
C MET A 1 15.57 -2.90 14.75
N GLY A 2 14.83 -1.86 14.37
CA GLY A 2 14.24 -1.78 13.03
C GLY A 2 15.31 -1.64 11.93
N ARG A 3 14.91 -1.77 10.66
CA ARG A 3 15.81 -1.60 9.50
C ARG A 3 15.90 -0.13 9.07
N THR A 4 17.02 0.26 8.48
CA THR A 4 17.16 1.57 7.81
C THR A 4 16.33 1.64 6.52
N TYR A 5 16.07 2.85 6.03
CA TYR A 5 15.25 3.10 4.86
C TYR A 5 15.71 2.29 3.64
N SER A 6 17.00 2.28 3.35
CA SER A 6 17.57 1.52 2.23
C SER A 6 17.41 0.01 2.37
N GLU A 7 17.24 -0.51 3.59
CA GLU A 7 17.09 -1.95 3.84
C GLU A 7 15.62 -2.39 3.79
N TRP A 8 14.69 -1.57 4.29
CA TRP A 8 13.27 -1.96 4.30
C TRP A 8 12.53 -1.53 3.03
N TRP A 9 12.85 -0.36 2.47
CA TRP A 9 12.13 0.18 1.32
C TRP A 9 12.33 -0.71 0.10
N MET A 10 11.23 -1.22 -0.47
CA MET A 10 11.25 -2.21 -1.56
C MET A 10 12.09 -3.45 -1.23
N HIS A 11 12.22 -3.78 0.07
CA HIS A 11 13.06 -4.85 0.59
C HIS A 11 14.57 -4.68 0.25
N GLY A 12 15.01 -3.45 -0.07
CA GLY A 12 16.39 -3.18 -0.51
C GLY A 12 16.74 -3.82 -1.87
N HIS A 13 15.74 -4.21 -2.66
CA HIS A 13 15.92 -4.91 -3.94
C HIS A 13 15.77 -4.00 -5.16
N GLN A 14 15.86 -2.68 -5.01
CA GLN A 14 15.74 -1.73 -6.13
C GLN A 14 16.78 -1.99 -7.24
N ASP A 15 17.97 -2.46 -6.86
CA ASP A 15 19.06 -2.81 -7.79
C ASP A 15 18.94 -4.21 -8.40
N LEU A 16 17.88 -4.96 -8.06
CA LEU A 16 17.55 -6.29 -8.58
C LEU A 16 16.19 -6.27 -9.30
N PRO A 17 16.04 -5.47 -10.37
CA PRO A 17 14.76 -5.35 -11.06
C PRO A 17 14.36 -6.65 -11.78
N PRO A 18 13.06 -6.88 -12.02
CA PRO A 18 12.61 -7.97 -12.88
C PRO A 18 13.04 -7.73 -14.34
N ASN A 19 12.87 -8.74 -15.20
CA ASN A 19 13.16 -8.57 -16.62
C ASN A 19 12.20 -7.54 -17.25
N PHE A 20 12.66 -6.89 -18.32
CA PHE A 20 11.79 -6.05 -19.13
C PHE A 20 10.63 -6.87 -19.71
N GLY A 21 9.40 -6.38 -19.54
CA GLY A 21 8.19 -7.05 -20.02
C GLY A 21 7.47 -7.90 -18.98
N ASP A 22 8.12 -8.21 -17.85
CA ASP A 22 7.50 -8.97 -16.75
C ASP A 22 6.74 -8.01 -15.83
N TYR A 23 5.41 -7.99 -15.96
CA TYR A 23 4.52 -7.14 -15.17
C TYR A 23 3.46 -7.94 -14.44
N LEU A 24 3.13 -7.53 -13.22
CA LEU A 24 1.85 -7.85 -12.62
C LEU A 24 0.74 -7.09 -13.37
N GLU A 25 -0.14 -7.83 -14.04
CA GLU A 25 -1.24 -7.24 -14.81
C GLU A 25 -2.47 -6.96 -13.95
N LEU A 26 -2.90 -5.70 -13.92
CA LEU A 26 -4.07 -5.24 -13.17
C LEU A 26 -5.19 -4.89 -14.16
N HIS A 27 -6.11 -5.84 -14.38
CA HIS A 27 -7.28 -5.63 -15.22
C HIS A 27 -8.38 -4.93 -14.42
N VAL A 28 -8.72 -3.69 -14.77
CA VAL A 28 -9.68 -2.89 -14.00
C VAL A 28 -11.04 -3.58 -13.85
N GLY A 29 -11.64 -3.48 -12.66
CA GLY A 29 -12.95 -4.07 -12.34
C GLY A 29 -12.95 -5.59 -12.19
N ASN A 30 -11.79 -6.25 -12.35
CA ASN A 30 -11.63 -7.68 -12.15
C ASN A 30 -10.76 -7.97 -10.91
N LYS A 31 -10.42 -9.24 -10.71
CA LYS A 31 -9.46 -9.67 -9.70
C LYS A 31 -8.13 -10.05 -10.36
N PHE A 32 -7.03 -9.82 -9.66
CA PHE A 32 -5.73 -10.42 -9.96
C PHE A 32 -5.35 -11.42 -8.87
N MET A 33 -4.55 -12.41 -9.24
CA MET A 33 -4.03 -13.43 -8.33
C MET A 33 -2.55 -13.21 -8.11
N VAL A 34 -2.11 -13.36 -6.87
CA VAL A 34 -0.69 -13.48 -6.51
C VAL A 34 -0.45 -14.74 -5.71
N GLN A 35 0.78 -15.23 -5.72
CA GLN A 35 1.20 -16.40 -4.95
C GLN A 35 2.00 -15.94 -3.74
N MET A 36 1.51 -16.24 -2.55
CA MET A 36 2.17 -15.98 -1.28
C MET A 36 2.62 -17.30 -0.68
N ALA A 37 3.92 -17.42 -0.42
CA ALA A 37 4.49 -18.63 0.14
C ALA A 37 5.76 -18.32 0.92
N CYS A 38 6.15 -19.21 1.84
CA CYS A 38 7.39 -19.09 2.61
C CYS A 38 8.65 -19.28 1.76
N ASP A 39 8.53 -19.98 0.63
CA ASP A 39 9.61 -20.23 -0.31
C ASP A 39 9.11 -20.15 -1.77
N LYS A 40 9.98 -19.74 -2.69
CA LYS A 40 9.65 -19.66 -4.12
C LYS A 40 9.34 -21.03 -4.72
N GLY A 41 9.95 -22.10 -4.22
CA GLY A 41 9.67 -23.49 -4.57
C GLY A 41 8.25 -23.93 -4.24
N ALA A 42 7.59 -23.25 -3.30
CA ALA A 42 6.18 -23.44 -2.98
C ALA A 42 5.24 -22.59 -3.86
N THR A 43 5.73 -22.01 -4.97
CA THR A 43 4.94 -21.26 -5.96
C THR A 43 5.12 -21.85 -7.37
N ASP A 44 4.33 -21.39 -8.33
CA ASP A 44 4.49 -21.80 -9.74
C ASP A 44 5.81 -21.30 -10.36
N TYR A 45 6.54 -20.43 -9.65
CA TYR A 45 7.86 -19.93 -10.02
C TYR A 45 9.01 -20.81 -9.49
N TYR A 46 8.70 -22.02 -9.00
CA TYR A 46 9.65 -22.98 -8.42
C TYR A 46 10.84 -23.31 -9.33
N ALA A 47 10.70 -23.20 -10.65
CA ALA A 47 11.75 -23.52 -11.61
C ALA A 47 13.01 -22.65 -11.43
N SER A 48 12.87 -21.49 -10.77
CA SER A 48 13.98 -20.59 -10.43
C SER A 48 14.39 -20.66 -8.95
N SER A 49 13.80 -21.57 -8.17
CA SER A 49 14.15 -21.82 -6.77
C SER A 49 15.24 -22.88 -6.68
N ASP A 50 16.12 -22.75 -5.68
CA ASP A 50 17.21 -23.72 -5.48
C ASP A 50 16.70 -25.11 -5.06
N GLY A 51 15.56 -25.16 -4.36
CA GLY A 51 14.97 -26.39 -3.81
C GLY A 51 14.04 -27.15 -4.76
N GLY A 52 13.65 -26.57 -5.90
CA GLY A 52 12.70 -27.18 -6.84
C GLY A 52 11.23 -27.06 -6.40
N ASP A 53 10.36 -27.90 -6.96
CA ASP A 53 8.92 -27.86 -6.71
C ASP A 53 8.56 -28.54 -5.39
N ILE A 54 8.11 -27.74 -4.42
CA ILE A 54 7.64 -28.22 -3.12
C ILE A 54 6.17 -27.86 -2.87
N ARG A 55 5.43 -27.40 -3.88
CA ARG A 55 4.05 -26.92 -3.75
C ARG A 55 3.13 -27.96 -3.10
N ASP A 56 2.25 -27.48 -2.21
CA ASP A 56 1.21 -28.28 -1.56
C ASP A 56 -0.16 -27.57 -1.65
N GLY A 57 -0.78 -27.62 -2.83
CA GLY A 57 -2.10 -27.06 -3.05
C GLY A 57 -2.19 -25.56 -2.72
N ASN A 58 -3.10 -25.19 -1.81
CA ASN A 58 -3.32 -23.82 -1.34
C ASN A 58 -2.55 -23.48 -0.05
N TRP A 59 -1.72 -24.39 0.47
CA TRP A 59 -1.01 -24.18 1.71
C TRP A 59 0.21 -23.27 1.47
N PRO A 60 0.33 -22.10 2.15
CA PRO A 60 1.41 -21.15 1.88
C PRO A 60 2.81 -21.68 2.20
N CYS A 61 2.93 -22.57 3.20
CA CYS A 61 4.22 -23.15 3.57
C CYS A 61 4.10 -24.67 3.78
N PRO A 62 4.47 -25.47 2.77
CA PRO A 62 4.46 -26.94 2.83
C PRO A 62 5.20 -27.48 4.07
N ASN A 63 4.58 -28.42 4.78
CA ASN A 63 5.09 -29.04 6.01
C ASN A 63 5.22 -28.12 7.24
N ALA A 64 4.68 -26.90 7.21
CA ALA A 64 4.61 -26.00 8.36
C ALA A 64 3.18 -25.81 8.88
N SER A 65 3.03 -25.41 10.14
CA SER A 65 1.77 -24.89 10.70
C SER A 65 1.54 -23.44 10.28
N SER A 66 0.36 -22.89 10.58
CA SER A 66 0.05 -21.49 10.28
C SER A 66 0.86 -20.48 11.06
N ASP A 67 1.55 -20.93 12.11
CA ASP A 67 2.51 -20.11 12.86
C ASP A 67 3.63 -19.55 11.97
N GLU A 68 3.98 -20.25 10.89
CA GLU A 68 4.99 -19.82 9.92
C GLU A 68 4.58 -18.57 9.12
N TRP A 69 3.28 -18.31 9.00
CA TRP A 69 2.75 -17.04 8.46
C TRP A 69 1.95 -16.27 9.49
N HIS A 70 2.34 -16.42 10.77
CA HIS A 70 1.99 -15.54 11.87
C HIS A 70 0.48 -15.36 12.07
N THR A 71 -0.23 -16.48 12.14
CA THR A 71 -1.67 -16.49 12.38
C THR A 71 -2.07 -17.82 13.01
N ARG A 72 -2.82 -17.76 14.12
CA ARG A 72 -3.27 -18.98 14.81
C ARG A 72 -4.29 -19.78 14.02
N ASP A 73 -5.19 -19.07 13.35
CA ASP A 73 -6.17 -19.60 12.43
C ASP A 73 -6.62 -18.52 11.43
N ILE A 74 -7.52 -18.87 10.50
CA ILE A 74 -7.98 -17.95 9.45
C ILE A 74 -8.63 -16.67 9.99
N ASN A 75 -9.28 -16.72 11.16
CA ASN A 75 -9.95 -15.57 11.77
C ASN A 75 -8.96 -14.63 12.48
N ASP A 76 -7.73 -15.09 12.69
CA ASP A 76 -6.66 -14.30 13.29
C ASP A 76 -5.88 -13.47 12.25
N THR A 77 -6.11 -13.72 10.96
CA THR A 77 -5.52 -12.91 9.89
C THR A 77 -5.89 -11.43 10.03
N LYS A 78 -4.93 -10.55 9.77
CA LYS A 78 -5.09 -9.09 9.91
C LYS A 78 -5.15 -8.35 8.57
N GLY A 79 -5.10 -9.11 7.47
CA GLY A 79 -5.18 -8.59 6.12
C GLY A 79 -3.86 -8.01 5.60
N CYS A 80 -3.80 -7.86 4.28
CA CYS A 80 -2.69 -7.28 3.56
C CYS A 80 -3.21 -6.42 2.40
N GLY A 81 -2.35 -5.57 1.84
CA GLY A 81 -2.74 -4.62 0.81
C GLY A 81 -1.75 -4.51 -0.34
N PHE A 82 -2.29 -4.20 -1.52
CA PHE A 82 -1.52 -3.80 -2.69
C PHE A 82 -1.60 -2.29 -2.89
N GLY A 83 -0.43 -1.68 -3.05
CA GLY A 83 -0.26 -0.27 -3.38
C GLY A 83 0.26 -0.07 -4.80
N ILE A 84 0.04 1.12 -5.35
CA ILE A 84 0.50 1.55 -6.67
C ILE A 84 1.07 2.97 -6.61
N ALA A 85 2.16 3.19 -7.33
CA ALA A 85 2.68 4.50 -7.71
C ALA A 85 2.72 4.61 -9.23
N TYR A 86 2.15 5.69 -9.77
CA TYR A 86 2.14 6.00 -11.21
C TYR A 86 3.46 6.60 -11.68
N LYS A 87 4.54 5.84 -11.47
CA LYS A 87 5.93 6.16 -11.83
C LYS A 87 6.59 4.89 -12.36
N SER A 88 7.37 5.01 -13.43
CA SER A 88 8.09 3.89 -14.03
C SER A 88 9.47 3.64 -13.40
N ASP A 89 10.17 4.68 -12.98
CA ASP A 89 11.49 4.57 -12.35
C ASP A 89 11.38 4.38 -10.83
N VAL A 90 11.75 3.19 -10.35
CA VAL A 90 11.71 2.82 -8.92
C VAL A 90 12.55 3.75 -8.04
N SER A 91 13.62 4.36 -8.57
CA SER A 91 14.47 5.29 -7.82
C SER A 91 13.76 6.62 -7.50
N THR A 92 12.66 6.91 -8.20
CA THR A 92 11.85 8.12 -8.01
C THR A 92 10.59 7.86 -7.18
N VAL A 93 10.36 6.62 -6.75
CA VAL A 93 9.21 6.23 -5.93
C VAL A 93 9.59 6.31 -4.46
N GLY A 94 8.85 7.12 -3.71
CA GLY A 94 8.89 7.22 -2.25
C GLY A 94 7.66 6.61 -1.57
N PRO A 95 7.71 6.40 -0.24
CA PRO A 95 6.59 5.91 0.56
C PRO A 95 5.29 6.71 0.36
N GLU A 96 5.41 8.02 0.18
CA GLU A 96 4.31 8.97 -0.01
C GLU A 96 3.64 8.88 -1.39
N ASP A 97 4.26 8.22 -2.36
CA ASP A 97 3.67 8.03 -3.70
C ASP A 97 2.74 6.83 -3.75
N ILE A 98 2.88 5.89 -2.82
CA ILE A 98 2.14 4.62 -2.82
C ILE A 98 0.71 4.86 -2.36
N THR A 99 -0.25 4.60 -3.24
CA THR A 99 -1.68 4.54 -2.89
C THR A 99 -2.12 3.09 -2.77
N ILE A 100 -2.61 2.68 -1.60
CA ILE A 100 -3.24 1.35 -1.43
C ILE A 100 -4.54 1.31 -2.23
N PHE A 101 -4.62 0.40 -3.20
CA PHE A 101 -5.76 0.30 -4.12
C PHE A 101 -6.57 -0.99 -3.91
N SER A 102 -6.02 -1.99 -3.22
CA SER A 102 -6.71 -3.25 -2.94
C SER A 102 -6.26 -3.85 -1.62
N VAL A 103 -7.18 -4.48 -0.90
CA VAL A 103 -6.92 -5.14 0.38
C VAL A 103 -7.67 -6.47 0.43
N ASN A 104 -7.08 -7.47 1.08
CA ASN A 104 -7.73 -8.74 1.37
C ASN A 104 -7.54 -9.09 2.84
N TYR A 105 -8.63 -9.17 3.60
CA TYR A 105 -8.59 -9.39 5.06
C TYR A 105 -8.10 -10.78 5.44
N THR A 106 -8.37 -11.79 4.60
CA THR A 106 -7.99 -13.18 4.87
C THR A 106 -6.52 -13.46 4.53
N CYS A 107 -5.76 -12.42 4.24
CA CYS A 107 -4.36 -12.54 3.89
C CYS A 107 -3.44 -12.70 5.10
N PRO A 108 -2.42 -13.59 5.03
CA PRO A 108 -1.98 -14.41 3.89
C PRO A 108 -2.37 -15.91 4.02
N TRP A 109 -3.63 -16.23 4.36
CA TRP A 109 -4.02 -17.60 4.71
C TRP A 109 -3.87 -18.63 3.59
N TYR A 110 -4.12 -18.24 2.33
CA TYR A 110 -3.97 -19.14 1.18
C TYR A 110 -2.74 -18.77 0.35
N ARG A 111 -2.17 -19.76 -0.34
CA ARG A 111 -1.11 -19.52 -1.33
C ARG A 111 -1.60 -18.63 -2.46
N TYR A 112 -2.72 -18.98 -3.07
CA TYR A 112 -3.31 -18.19 -4.15
C TYR A 112 -4.22 -17.12 -3.56
N GLN A 113 -3.76 -15.88 -3.58
CA GLN A 113 -4.47 -14.75 -3.00
C GLN A 113 -5.04 -13.88 -4.10
N TRP A 114 -6.35 -13.60 -3.99
CA TRP A 114 -7.07 -12.78 -4.95
C TRP A 114 -7.32 -11.39 -4.41
N PHE A 115 -7.11 -10.39 -5.26
CA PHE A 115 -7.28 -8.97 -4.94
C PHE A 115 -8.12 -8.31 -6.02
N ASP A 116 -9.07 -7.47 -5.62
CA ASP A 116 -9.92 -6.72 -6.53
C ASP A 116 -9.21 -5.47 -7.05
N VAL A 117 -9.32 -5.20 -8.34
CA VAL A 117 -8.79 -3.98 -8.98
C VAL A 117 -9.93 -2.97 -9.11
N PRO A 118 -9.81 -1.74 -8.56
CA PRO A 118 -10.80 -0.70 -8.78
C PRO A 118 -11.05 -0.45 -10.28
N ALA A 119 -12.31 -0.35 -10.68
CA ALA A 119 -12.71 -0.18 -12.07
C ALA A 119 -12.24 1.14 -12.70
N ASP A 120 -11.95 2.14 -11.86
CA ASP A 120 -11.59 3.49 -12.28
C ASP A 120 -10.08 3.76 -12.27
N LEU A 121 -9.21 2.77 -12.01
CA LEU A 121 -7.76 2.99 -12.07
C LEU A 121 -7.35 3.48 -13.47
N PRO A 122 -6.58 4.58 -13.59
CA PRO A 122 -6.09 5.04 -14.89
C PRO A 122 -5.09 4.04 -15.48
N PRO A 123 -5.04 3.92 -16.82
CA PRO A 123 -4.13 3.00 -17.49
C PRO A 123 -2.68 3.37 -17.20
N CYS A 124 -1.82 2.35 -17.15
CA CYS A 124 -0.39 2.51 -16.96
C CYS A 124 0.35 1.33 -17.56
N ASP A 125 1.32 1.58 -18.42
CA ASP A 125 2.10 0.52 -19.08
C ASP A 125 3.33 0.07 -18.26
N ASP A 126 3.83 0.95 -17.38
CA ASP A 126 4.97 0.69 -16.51
C ASP A 126 4.83 1.50 -15.22
N CYS A 127 4.33 0.85 -14.17
CA CYS A 127 4.12 1.39 -12.84
C CYS A 127 4.84 0.54 -11.80
N ILE A 128 5.04 1.11 -10.60
CA ILE A 128 5.54 0.37 -9.44
C ILE A 128 4.38 0.04 -8.50
N CYS A 129 4.25 -1.24 -8.16
CA CYS A 129 3.31 -1.72 -7.16
C CYS A 129 4.04 -2.27 -5.96
N THR A 130 3.35 -2.32 -4.81
CA THR A 130 3.87 -2.93 -3.58
C THR A 130 2.86 -3.91 -3.01
N PHE A 131 3.33 -5.08 -2.58
CA PHE A 131 2.64 -5.90 -1.60
C PHE A 131 3.05 -5.41 -0.21
N ASN A 132 2.09 -5.35 0.72
CA ASN A 132 2.35 -4.94 2.09
C ASN A 132 1.51 -5.76 3.08
N TRP A 133 2.12 -6.20 4.19
CA TRP A 133 1.45 -7.02 5.20
C TRP A 133 2.01 -6.77 6.61
N ILE A 134 1.12 -6.76 7.60
CA ILE A 134 1.43 -6.75 9.03
C ILE A 134 0.50 -7.78 9.68
N HIS A 135 1.07 -8.66 10.52
CA HIS A 135 0.36 -9.79 11.11
C HIS A 135 -0.10 -9.51 12.54
N SER A 136 -0.78 -10.48 13.15
CA SER A 136 -1.27 -10.38 14.52
C SER A 136 -0.14 -10.50 15.56
N PRO A 137 -0.19 -9.77 16.69
CA PRO A 137 0.84 -9.81 17.74
C PRO A 137 0.78 -11.01 18.67
N ASP A 138 -0.19 -11.91 18.49
CA ASP A 138 -0.35 -13.14 19.25
C ASP A 138 0.39 -14.34 18.66
N ASP A 139 1.05 -14.17 17.51
CA ASP A 139 1.81 -15.23 16.86
C ASP A 139 3.09 -14.70 16.18
N GLY A 140 4.24 -14.97 16.80
CA GLY A 140 5.55 -14.54 16.33
C GLY A 140 6.01 -13.17 16.84
N SER A 141 7.23 -12.80 16.46
CA SER A 141 7.72 -11.43 16.64
C SER A 141 7.05 -10.51 15.64
N MET A 142 6.90 -9.22 15.98
CA MET A 142 6.23 -8.25 15.12
C MET A 142 7.18 -7.66 14.09
N GLN A 143 6.68 -7.54 12.87
CA GLN A 143 7.34 -6.90 11.74
C GLN A 143 6.31 -6.39 10.72
N MET A 144 6.81 -5.72 9.69
CA MET A 144 6.08 -5.49 8.45
C MET A 144 6.77 -6.24 7.31
N TYR A 145 5.98 -6.63 6.32
CA TYR A 145 6.44 -7.25 5.08
C TYR A 145 6.15 -6.32 3.93
N GLN A 146 7.12 -6.18 3.02
CA GLN A 146 6.96 -5.44 1.78
C GLN A 146 7.70 -6.13 0.64
N ASN A 147 7.07 -6.18 -0.53
CA ASN A 147 7.74 -6.53 -1.79
C ASN A 147 7.32 -5.53 -2.88
N GLY A 148 8.31 -5.01 -3.61
CA GLY A 148 8.09 -4.17 -4.79
C GLY A 148 7.95 -4.98 -6.07
N TYR A 149 7.10 -4.52 -6.98
CA TYR A 149 6.85 -5.16 -8.28
C TYR A 149 6.74 -4.12 -9.39
N LYS A 150 7.14 -4.52 -10.60
CA LYS A 150 6.66 -3.89 -11.82
C LYS A 150 5.22 -4.33 -12.08
N CYS A 151 4.33 -3.39 -12.33
CA CYS A 151 2.93 -3.65 -12.63
C CYS A 151 2.44 -2.76 -13.77
N LYS A 152 1.33 -3.17 -14.39
CA LYS A 152 0.64 -2.38 -15.42
C LYS A 152 -0.86 -2.43 -15.21
N VAL A 153 -1.55 -1.32 -15.47
CA VAL A 153 -3.01 -1.20 -15.37
C VAL A 153 -3.60 -1.28 -16.77
N ILE A 154 -4.36 -2.34 -17.01
CA ILE A 154 -5.05 -2.58 -18.28
C ILE A 154 -6.44 -1.95 -18.16
N ASN A 155 -6.59 -0.77 -18.75
CA ASN A 155 -7.85 -0.04 -18.84
C ASN A 155 -8.02 0.53 -20.26
N SER A 156 -9.15 0.25 -20.92
CA SER A 156 -9.48 0.82 -22.23
C SER A 156 -10.04 2.24 -22.14
N MET A 157 -10.43 2.68 -20.94
CA MET A 157 -10.90 4.01 -20.63
C MET A 157 -9.78 4.84 -19.97
N PRO A 158 -9.88 6.19 -19.93
CA PRO A 158 -8.88 7.03 -19.27
C PRO A 158 -8.72 6.79 -17.76
N GLY A 159 -9.68 6.11 -17.11
CA GLY A 159 -9.78 6.02 -15.65
C GLY A 159 -10.00 7.38 -14.98
N LYS A 160 -9.79 7.45 -13.66
CA LYS A 160 -9.91 8.66 -12.84
C LYS A 160 -8.59 8.97 -12.17
N GLN A 161 -8.26 10.25 -12.05
CA GLN A 161 -7.09 10.66 -11.30
C GLN A 161 -7.19 10.23 -9.83
N LEU A 162 -6.13 9.62 -9.30
CA LEU A 162 -6.02 9.30 -7.88
C LEU A 162 -5.84 10.58 -7.07
N GLN A 163 -6.38 10.60 -5.85
CA GLN A 163 -6.03 11.58 -4.83
C GLN A 163 -4.56 11.39 -4.41
N ILE A 164 -3.96 12.42 -3.82
CA ILE A 164 -2.66 12.28 -3.15
C ILE A 164 -2.87 11.45 -1.88
N PRO A 165 -2.23 10.28 -1.72
CA PRO A 165 -2.48 9.41 -0.59
C PRO A 165 -2.03 10.05 0.71
N GLN A 166 -2.90 9.99 1.72
CA GLN A 166 -2.66 10.52 3.06
C GLN A 166 -2.32 9.38 4.03
N LEU A 167 -1.82 9.74 5.21
CA LEU A 167 -1.57 8.74 6.27
C LEU A 167 -2.87 8.06 6.67
N ALA A 168 -2.88 6.73 6.75
CA ALA A 168 -4.00 6.01 7.35
C ALA A 168 -4.07 6.28 8.86
N ARG A 169 -5.28 6.37 9.41
CA ARG A 169 -5.51 6.66 10.83
C ARG A 169 -6.29 5.53 11.47
N ARG A 170 -5.89 5.13 12.68
CA ARG A 170 -6.62 4.18 13.51
C ARG A 170 -7.97 4.77 13.90
N CYS A 171 -9.04 4.35 13.24
CA CYS A 171 -10.38 4.92 13.39
C CYS A 171 -11.50 3.89 13.46
N GLY A 172 -11.25 2.65 13.04
CA GLY A 172 -12.22 1.57 13.13
C GLY A 172 -12.39 1.04 14.55
N ASP A 173 -13.27 0.06 14.69
CA ASP A 173 -13.52 -0.62 15.96
C ASP A 173 -12.28 -1.39 16.42
N ASP A 174 -11.95 -1.27 17.70
CA ASP A 174 -10.76 -1.84 18.32
C ASP A 174 -11.15 -2.56 19.63
N PRO A 175 -11.70 -3.78 19.53
CA PRO A 175 -12.23 -4.52 20.67
C PRO A 175 -11.14 -4.93 21.67
N ASP A 176 -9.91 -5.18 21.21
CA ASP A 176 -8.79 -5.55 22.07
C ASP A 176 -8.44 -4.45 23.08
N PHE A 177 -8.69 -3.20 22.71
CA PHE A 177 -8.47 -2.02 23.56
C PHE A 177 -9.78 -1.37 24.03
N ASN A 178 -10.92 -2.03 23.81
CA ASN A 178 -12.26 -1.57 24.19
C ASN A 178 -12.56 -0.14 23.69
N LYS A 179 -12.17 0.16 22.44
CA LYS A 179 -12.42 1.46 21.79
C LYS A 179 -13.39 1.30 20.62
N PRO A 180 -14.56 1.98 20.67
CA PRO A 180 -15.49 1.98 19.55
C PRO A 180 -14.89 2.74 18.34
N PRO A 181 -15.44 2.54 17.13
CA PRO A 181 -15.00 3.29 15.96
C PRO A 181 -15.25 4.78 16.13
N ASP A 182 -14.33 5.59 15.62
CA ASP A 182 -14.45 7.04 15.50
C ASP A 182 -14.33 7.45 14.02
N PRO A 183 -15.44 7.52 13.28
CA PRO A 183 -15.43 7.89 11.86
C PRO A 183 -14.88 9.29 11.58
N THR A 184 -14.87 10.18 12.59
CA THR A 184 -14.30 11.52 12.44
C THR A 184 -12.78 11.50 12.43
N ASN A 185 -12.18 10.41 12.93
CA ASN A 185 -10.75 10.20 12.93
C ASN A 185 -10.23 9.47 11.68
N CYS A 186 -11.11 8.95 10.81
CA CYS A 186 -10.70 8.25 9.58
C CYS A 186 -10.09 9.22 8.57
N THR A 187 -9.13 8.71 7.79
CA THR A 187 -8.48 9.47 6.71
C THR A 187 -9.47 9.72 5.57
N GLY A 188 -9.75 11.00 5.28
CA GLY A 188 -10.82 11.40 4.35
C GLY A 188 -12.22 11.44 4.99
N GLY A 189 -12.32 11.15 6.30
CA GLY A 189 -13.56 11.11 7.06
C GLY A 189 -14.56 10.12 6.47
N LEU A 190 -15.85 10.44 6.57
CA LEU A 190 -16.94 9.58 6.07
C LEU A 190 -16.94 9.34 4.55
N LYS A 191 -16.16 10.11 3.79
CA LYS A 191 -16.05 9.96 2.33
C LYS A 191 -14.92 9.02 1.93
N GLY A 192 -14.08 8.62 2.88
CA GLY A 192 -12.87 7.87 2.60
C GLY A 192 -11.86 8.66 1.77
N GLY A 193 -10.84 7.98 1.27
CA GLY A 193 -9.78 8.63 0.50
C GLY A 193 -8.56 7.74 0.28
N ALA A 194 -7.68 8.21 -0.60
CA ALA A 194 -6.41 7.55 -0.88
C ALA A 194 -5.55 7.50 0.38
N LYS A 195 -5.06 6.31 0.72
CA LYS A 195 -4.24 6.04 1.90
C LYS A 195 -2.90 5.45 1.50
N GLN A 196 -1.84 5.84 2.21
CA GLN A 196 -0.49 5.29 2.06
C GLN A 196 -0.37 3.86 2.63
N GLY A 197 0.76 3.20 2.37
CA GLY A 197 1.14 2.00 3.10
C GLY A 197 1.37 2.26 4.59
N LEU A 198 1.38 1.20 5.39
CA LEU A 198 1.58 1.21 6.84
C LEU A 198 3.05 0.91 7.13
N TYR A 199 3.89 1.96 7.18
CA TYR A 199 5.33 1.83 7.42
C TYR A 199 5.62 1.97 8.91
N TRP A 200 5.94 0.83 9.53
CA TRP A 200 5.96 0.67 10.97
C TRP A 200 7.16 -0.18 11.42
N LEU A 201 7.62 0.05 12.65
CA LEU A 201 8.66 -0.72 13.33
C LEU A 201 10.05 -0.72 12.64
N GLN A 202 10.36 0.33 11.88
CA GLN A 202 11.66 0.55 11.25
C GLN A 202 12.53 1.53 12.02
N GLN A 203 13.81 1.62 11.66
CA GLN A 203 14.75 2.58 12.27
C GLN A 203 14.41 4.02 11.84
N ASP A 204 13.99 4.22 10.59
CA ASP A 204 13.59 5.50 10.01
C ASP A 204 12.53 5.28 8.91
N GLY A 205 11.93 6.38 8.40
CA GLY A 205 10.92 6.33 7.34
C GLY A 205 9.54 5.79 7.76
N ASN A 206 9.28 5.62 9.06
CA ASN A 206 7.96 5.22 9.55
C ASN A 206 6.92 6.33 9.35
N ASN A 207 5.69 5.94 9.01
CA ASN A 207 4.51 6.80 9.08
C ASN A 207 3.48 6.32 10.13
N MET A 208 3.74 5.16 10.74
CA MET A 208 2.98 4.55 11.83
C MET A 208 3.86 4.48 13.08
N PHE A 209 3.28 4.77 14.25
CA PHE A 209 4.00 4.90 15.52
C PHE A 209 3.35 4.15 16.68
N GLU A 210 2.51 3.18 16.35
CA GLU A 210 1.83 2.31 17.28
C GLU A 210 2.80 1.50 18.13
N GLY A 211 2.37 1.14 19.33
CA GLY A 211 3.14 0.24 20.19
C GLY A 211 3.25 -1.17 19.61
N TYR A 212 4.29 -1.90 20.02
CA TYR A 212 4.59 -3.25 19.54
C TYR A 212 3.39 -4.21 19.59
N TYR A 213 2.56 -4.13 20.63
CA TYR A 213 1.37 -4.99 20.81
C TYR A 213 0.05 -4.32 20.39
N ALA A 214 0.11 -3.20 19.67
CA ALA A 214 -1.05 -2.52 19.10
C ALA A 214 -0.83 -2.16 17.62
N PRO A 215 -0.30 -3.07 16.79
CA PRO A 215 0.17 -2.75 15.44
C PRO A 215 -0.95 -2.21 14.53
N PRO A 216 -0.57 -1.49 13.45
CA PRO A 216 -1.50 -1.06 12.42
C PRO A 216 -1.77 -2.20 11.43
N TYR A 217 -2.98 -2.25 10.85
CA TYR A 217 -3.40 -3.34 9.96
C TYR A 217 -4.07 -2.87 8.68
N TYR A 218 -3.96 -3.66 7.62
CA TYR A 218 -4.71 -3.48 6.37
C TYR A 218 -6.14 -4.01 6.52
N ASN A 219 -6.92 -3.40 7.39
CA ASN A 219 -8.32 -3.73 7.62
C ASN A 219 -9.13 -2.52 8.10
N ALA A 220 -10.38 -2.77 8.51
CA ALA A 220 -11.35 -1.75 8.92
C ALA A 220 -10.83 -0.85 10.07
N LEU A 221 -9.90 -1.33 10.89
CA LEU A 221 -9.28 -0.56 11.96
C LEU A 221 -8.60 0.72 11.45
N TYR A 222 -8.05 0.68 10.24
CA TYR A 222 -7.39 1.81 9.56
C TYR A 222 -8.18 2.27 8.32
N ASP A 223 -9.48 2.00 8.29
CA ASP A 223 -10.39 2.38 7.19
C ASP A 223 -9.99 1.79 5.82
N PHE A 224 -9.28 0.67 5.82
CA PHE A 224 -9.09 -0.11 4.60
C PHE A 224 -10.25 -1.07 4.45
N SER A 225 -11.09 -0.86 3.44
CA SER A 225 -12.18 -1.79 3.14
C SER A 225 -11.65 -3.12 2.58
N ASN A 226 -12.36 -4.23 2.80
CA ASN A 226 -11.99 -5.50 2.17
C ASN A 226 -12.35 -5.45 0.66
N GLY A 227 -11.39 -5.73 -0.20
CA GLY A 227 -11.50 -5.64 -1.66
C GLY A 227 -10.88 -4.37 -2.25
N ALA A 228 -11.46 -3.88 -3.34
CA ALA A 228 -10.97 -2.71 -4.06
C ALA A 228 -11.25 -1.41 -3.29
N GLN A 229 -10.24 -0.54 -3.19
CA GLN A 229 -10.40 0.80 -2.62
C GLN A 229 -10.97 1.73 -3.70
N THR A 230 -12.27 2.02 -3.62
CA THR A 230 -13.03 2.72 -4.68
C THR A 230 -13.19 4.23 -4.45
N ASP A 231 -12.74 4.70 -3.29
CA ASP A 231 -12.80 6.07 -2.76
C ASP A 231 -11.49 6.85 -2.97
N ILE A 232 -10.49 6.24 -3.61
CA ILE A 232 -9.14 6.81 -3.79
C ILE A 232 -9.04 7.86 -4.91
N PHE A 233 -10.13 8.17 -5.60
CA PHE A 233 -10.14 9.03 -6.79
C PHE A 233 -10.58 10.46 -6.48
N ILE A 234 -10.08 11.44 -7.23
CA ILE A 234 -10.56 12.81 -7.14
C ILE A 234 -12.03 12.84 -7.56
N SER A 235 -12.90 13.34 -6.69
CA SER A 235 -14.30 13.54 -7.03
C SER A 235 -14.41 14.61 -8.13
N ASN A 236 -15.26 14.38 -9.14
CA ASN A 236 -15.58 15.36 -10.18
C ASN A 236 -16.17 16.63 -9.52
N GLY A 237 -15.32 17.59 -9.10
CA GLY A 237 -15.78 18.87 -8.55
C GLY A 237 -14.97 19.57 -7.45
N VAL A 238 -13.86 19.06 -6.89
CA VAL A 238 -13.01 19.87 -5.96
C VAL A 238 -11.55 19.39 -5.96
N PRO A 239 -10.54 20.26 -6.17
CA PRO A 239 -9.17 19.99 -5.78
C PRO A 239 -9.03 20.20 -4.26
N THR A 240 -8.85 19.13 -3.48
CA THR A 240 -8.41 19.25 -2.08
C THR A 240 -6.89 19.36 -2.04
N GLY A 241 -6.40 20.57 -2.32
CA GLY A 241 -5.03 20.96 -2.06
C GLY A 241 -5.07 22.37 -1.49
N ASN A 242 -4.92 22.51 -0.17
CA ASN A 242 -4.56 23.79 0.42
C ASN A 242 -3.11 24.10 0.01
N SER A 243 -2.94 24.63 -1.19
CA SER A 243 -1.73 25.35 -1.56
C SER A 243 -1.70 26.64 -0.73
N VAL A 244 -0.88 26.66 0.32
CA VAL A 244 -0.46 27.89 0.97
C VAL A 244 0.35 28.68 -0.06
N SER A 245 -0.34 29.54 -0.81
CA SER A 245 0.30 30.46 -1.74
C SER A 245 0.86 31.62 -0.90
N SER A 246 2.18 31.63 -0.72
CA SER A 246 2.90 32.78 -0.19
C SER A 246 2.91 33.90 -1.25
N THR A 247 1.97 34.83 -1.15
CA THR A 247 1.95 36.04 -1.99
C THR A 247 3.06 36.98 -1.52
N LEU A 248 4.19 36.98 -2.24
CA LEU A 248 5.14 38.09 -2.24
C LEU A 248 4.57 39.20 -3.12
N SER A 249 3.93 40.19 -2.49
CA SER A 249 3.53 41.43 -3.17
C SER A 249 4.75 42.34 -3.31
N ALA A 250 5.29 42.43 -4.54
CA ALA A 250 6.16 43.51 -4.95
C ALA A 250 5.29 44.74 -5.27
N ASP A 251 5.32 45.74 -4.39
CA ASP A 251 4.73 47.05 -4.66
C ASP A 251 5.74 47.87 -5.49
N SER A 252 5.27 48.41 -6.61
CA SER A 252 6.03 49.32 -7.47
C SER A 252 5.07 50.39 -7.96
N SER A 253 4.91 51.43 -7.16
CA SER A 253 4.25 52.68 -7.56
C SER A 253 5.30 53.76 -7.83
N VAL A 254 5.67 53.88 -9.09
CA VAL A 254 6.42 55.04 -9.62
C VAL A 254 5.45 56.21 -9.71
N THR A 255 5.74 57.29 -8.96
CA THR A 255 5.07 58.58 -9.13
C THR A 255 6.08 59.61 -9.59
N THR A 256 5.96 60.05 -10.83
CA THR A 256 6.70 61.15 -11.45
C THR A 256 6.16 62.50 -10.99
N SER A 257 7.03 63.39 -10.50
CA SER A 257 6.77 64.83 -10.44
C SER A 257 8.02 65.62 -10.89
N THR A 258 7.93 66.17 -12.10
CA THR A 258 8.65 67.36 -12.61
C THR A 258 8.07 68.63 -11.94
N SER A 259 8.72 69.76 -11.68
CA SER A 259 10.04 70.35 -12.00
C SER A 259 10.13 71.73 -11.30
N THR A 260 11.32 72.12 -10.78
CA THR A 260 11.99 73.47 -10.66
C THR A 260 11.19 74.78 -10.50
N PRO A 261 11.79 75.88 -9.96
CA PRO A 261 13.20 76.13 -9.58
C PRO A 261 13.48 76.24 -8.08
#